data_AF-A0A843SSQ4-F1
#
_entry.id   AF-A0A843SSQ4-F1
#
_cell.length_a   1.000
_cell.length_b   1.000
_cell.length_c   1.000
_cell.angle_alpha   90.00
_cell.angle_beta   90.00
_cell.angle_gamma   90.00
#
_symmetry.space_group_name_H-M   'P 1'
#
loop_
_entity.id
_entity.type
_entity.pdbx_description
1 polymer ?
#
loop_
_entity_poly.entity_id
_entity_poly.type
_entity_poly.pdbx_seq_one_letter_code
_entity_poly.pdbx_strand_id
1 'polypeptide(L)' 'MQPDADEFVQTDPESKLERAFIAEYLERNGSSLAAIHDLPAAEAALLMKGASIYASAKLSEVEARAHYVHDIHNASKRSE' A
#
# COMPACT_ATOMS: atom_id res chain seq x y z
N MET A 1 21.08 25.96 16.63
CA MET A 1 20.89 24.50 16.59
C MET A 1 19.54 24.26 15.96
N GLN A 2 19.50 23.91 14.67
CA GLN A 2 18.24 23.51 14.02
C GLN A 2 17.84 22.16 14.63
N PRO A 3 16.56 21.91 14.96
CA PRO A 3 16.13 20.58 15.32
C PRO A 3 16.27 19.68 14.08
N ASP A 4 16.98 18.57 14.25
CA ASP A 4 17.24 17.57 13.23
C ASP A 4 15.91 17.08 12.64
N ALA A 5 15.80 17.18 11.31
CA ALA A 5 14.61 16.90 10.54
C ALA A 5 14.32 15.39 10.38
N ASP A 6 14.56 14.60 11.42
CA ASP A 6 14.63 13.12 11.32
C ASP A 6 13.66 12.38 12.27
N GLU A 7 12.75 13.08 12.98
CA GLU A 7 12.05 12.48 14.13
C GLU A 7 10.52 12.24 13.97
N PHE A 8 9.97 12.23 12.75
CA PHE A 8 8.55 11.88 12.53
C PHE A 8 8.29 10.97 11.32
N VAL A 9 9.13 9.98 11.06
CA VAL A 9 8.71 8.86 10.20
C VAL A 9 7.88 7.86 11.03
N GLN A 10 6.78 8.33 11.64
CA GLN A 10 5.66 7.46 11.94
C GLN A 10 5.01 7.12 10.59
N THR A 11 5.55 6.14 9.87
CA THR A 11 4.86 5.63 8.68
C THR A 11 3.48 5.14 9.13
N ASP A 12 2.45 5.83 8.67
CA ASP A 12 1.06 5.47 8.87
C ASP A 12 0.81 4.00 8.44
N PRO A 13 -0.05 3.22 9.14
CA PRO A 13 -0.32 1.84 8.80
C PRO A 13 -0.76 1.63 7.34
N GLU A 14 -1.49 2.58 6.75
CA GLU A 14 -1.90 2.56 5.35
C GLU A 14 -0.67 2.68 4.44
N SER A 15 0.26 3.60 4.74
CA SER A 15 1.51 3.74 3.97
C SER A 15 2.38 2.47 4.05
N LYS A 16 2.40 1.78 5.19
CA LYS A 16 3.10 0.48 5.31
C LYS A 16 2.45 -0.58 4.43
N LEU A 17 1.13 -0.62 4.41
CA LEU A 17 0.36 -1.59 3.65
C LEU A 17 0.47 -1.32 2.13
N GLU A 18 0.40 -0.06 1.71
CA GLU A 18 0.65 0.37 0.33
C GLU A 18 2.03 -0.12 -0.13
N ARG A 19 3.08 0.15 0.66
CA ARG A 19 4.45 -0.28 0.34
C ARG A 19 4.58 -1.79 0.25
N ALA A 20 3.85 -2.55 1.06
CA ALA A 20 3.81 -4.01 0.98
C ALA A 20 3.18 -4.50 -0.34
N PHE A 21 2.07 -3.90 -0.77
CA PHE A 21 1.45 -4.24 -2.05
C PHE A 21 2.31 -3.85 -3.26
N ILE A 22 3.00 -2.71 -3.19
CA ILE A 22 3.99 -2.31 -4.22
C ILE A 22 5.10 -3.36 -4.30
N ALA A 23 5.69 -3.75 -3.16
CA ALA A 23 6.74 -4.77 -3.13
C ALA A 23 6.26 -6.11 -3.71
N GLU A 24 5.06 -6.57 -3.32
CA GLU A 24 4.43 -7.78 -3.86
C GLU A 24 4.27 -7.73 -5.38
N TYR A 25 3.81 -6.59 -5.92
CA TYR A 25 3.67 -6.44 -7.38
C TYR A 25 5.03 -6.55 -8.08
N LEU A 26 6.06 -5.89 -7.55
CA LEU A 26 7.39 -5.93 -8.14
C LEU A 26 7.97 -7.35 -8.11
N GLU A 27 7.84 -8.07 -7.00
CA GLU A 27 8.29 -9.46 -6.85
C GLU A 27 7.62 -10.39 -7.87
N ARG A 28 6.32 -10.24 -8.08
CA ARG A 28 5.57 -11.00 -9.10
C ARG A 28 6.01 -10.71 -10.53
N ASN A 29 6.58 -9.53 -10.77
CA ASN A 29 7.16 -9.15 -12.06
C ASN A 29 8.67 -9.40 -12.14
N GLY A 30 9.25 -10.16 -11.19
CA GLY A 30 10.66 -10.53 -11.19
C GLY A 30 11.62 -9.41 -10.77
N SER A 31 11.11 -8.37 -10.10
CA SER A 31 11.88 -7.21 -9.63
C SER A 31 11.70 -7.01 -8.12
N SER A 32 12.31 -5.96 -7.57
CA SER A 32 12.14 -5.55 -6.16
C SER A 32 12.26 -4.04 -6.03
N LEU A 33 11.86 -3.51 -4.88
CA LEU A 33 12.04 -2.08 -4.56
C LEU A 33 13.50 -1.62 -4.65
N ALA A 34 14.46 -2.50 -4.35
CA ALA A 34 15.89 -2.17 -4.48
C ALA A 34 16.32 -2.21 -5.96
N ALA A 35 15.91 -3.27 -6.68
CA ALA A 35 16.33 -3.50 -8.06
C ALA A 35 15.71 -2.52 -9.07
N ILE A 36 14.58 -1.86 -8.73
CA ILE A 36 13.92 -0.93 -9.65
C ILE A 36 14.80 0.28 -10.01
N HIS A 37 15.73 0.66 -9.12
CA HIS A 37 16.65 1.77 -9.35
C HIS A 37 17.74 1.46 -10.37
N ASP A 38 18.01 0.16 -10.60
CA ASP A 38 19.01 -0.31 -11.56
C ASP A 38 18.42 -0.51 -12.96
N LEU A 39 17.10 -0.40 -13.10
CA LEU A 39 16.41 -0.55 -14.38
C LEU A 39 16.49 0.72 -15.23
N PRO A 40 16.37 0.59 -16.56
CA PRO A 40 16.16 1.74 -17.43
C PRO A 40 14.96 2.57 -16.96
N ALA A 41 15.09 3.90 -16.97
CA ALA A 41 14.09 4.80 -16.41
C ALA A 41 12.66 4.56 -16.96
N ALA A 42 12.55 4.20 -18.24
CA ALA A 42 11.26 3.87 -18.85
C ALA A 42 10.64 2.59 -18.27
N GLU A 43 11.45 1.55 -18.05
CA GLU A 43 11.00 0.28 -17.46
C GLU A 43 10.65 0.45 -15.98
N ALA A 44 11.49 1.17 -15.22
CA ALA A 44 11.22 1.52 -13.84
C ALA A 44 9.89 2.30 -13.68
N ALA A 45 9.65 3.28 -14.57
CA ALA A 45 8.42 4.06 -14.56
C ALA A 45 7.18 3.20 -14.88
N LEU A 46 7.29 2.27 -15.83
CA LEU A 46 6.20 1.35 -16.18
C LEU A 46 5.87 0.40 -15.02
N LEU A 47 6.90 -0.20 -14.41
CA LEU A 47 6.73 -1.08 -13.26
C LEU A 47 6.14 -0.35 -12.07
N MET A 48 6.64 0.86 -11.75
CA MET A 48 6.12 1.63 -10.63
C MET A 48 4.67 2.06 -10.86
N LYS A 49 4.33 2.49 -12.09
CA LYS A 49 2.93 2.79 -12.44
C LYS A 49 2.02 1.58 -12.23
N GLY A 50 2.45 0.39 -12.67
CA GLY A 50 1.72 -0.86 -12.44
C GLY A 50 1.57 -1.17 -10.95
N ALA A 51 2.64 -1.02 -10.18
CA ALA A 51 2.66 -1.27 -8.74
C ALA A 51 1.73 -0.31 -7.98
N SER A 52 1.72 0.98 -8.32
CA SER A 52 0.82 1.96 -7.71
C SER A 52 -0.65 1.63 -8.00
N ILE A 53 -1.00 1.32 -9.26
CA ILE A 53 -2.37 0.93 -9.62
C ILE A 53 -2.80 -0.33 -8.84
N TYR A 54 -1.91 -1.31 -8.76
CA TYR A 54 -2.15 -2.54 -8.00
C TYR A 54 -2.37 -2.27 -6.50
N ALA A 55 -1.52 -1.45 -5.89
CA ALA A 55 -1.62 -1.11 -4.48
C ALA A 55 -2.91 -0.35 -4.16
N SER A 56 -3.29 0.64 -4.97
CA SER A 56 -4.56 1.35 -4.80
C SER A 56 -5.76 0.41 -4.88
N ALA A 57 -5.78 -0.50 -5.87
CA ALA A 57 -6.86 -1.48 -5.99
C ALA A 57 -6.96 -2.40 -4.76
N LYS A 58 -5.80 -2.81 -4.20
CA LYS A 58 -5.75 -3.64 -3.00
C LYS A 58 -6.16 -2.92 -1.73
N LEU A 59 -5.79 -1.66 -1.57
CA LEU A 59 -6.25 -0.82 -0.45
C LEU A 59 -7.77 -0.65 -0.50
N SER A 60 -8.35 -0.33 -1.67
CA SER A 60 -9.81 -0.24 -1.82
C SER A 60 -10.52 -1.56 -1.49
N GLU A 61 -9.92 -2.70 -1.82
CA GLU A 61 -10.45 -4.02 -1.44
C GLU A 61 -10.47 -4.20 0.09
N VAL A 62 -9.38 -3.81 0.76
CA VAL A 62 -9.25 -3.89 2.23
C VAL A 62 -10.29 -2.99 2.92
N GLU A 63 -10.42 -1.74 2.46
CA GLU A 63 -11.41 -0.78 2.97
C GLU A 63 -12.84 -1.29 2.82
N ALA A 64 -13.20 -1.76 1.62
CA ALA A 64 -14.52 -2.31 1.35
C ALA A 64 -14.85 -3.50 2.26
N ARG A 65 -13.88 -4.38 2.50
CA ARG A 65 -14.04 -5.52 3.41
C ARG A 65 -14.16 -5.08 4.87
N ALA A 66 -13.40 -4.09 5.30
CA ALA A 66 -13.48 -3.54 6.65
C ALA A 66 -14.86 -2.92 6.91
N HIS A 67 -15.37 -2.13 5.95
CA HIS A 67 -16.72 -1.57 6.01
C HIS A 67 -17.79 -2.67 6.06
N TYR A 68 -17.69 -3.69 5.21
CA TYR A 68 -18.63 -4.80 5.20
C TYR A 68 -18.69 -5.56 6.54
N VAL A 69 -17.53 -5.85 7.14
CA VAL A 69 -17.46 -6.50 8.47
C VAL A 69 -18.08 -5.61 9.55
N HIS A 70 -17.85 -4.29 9.48
CA HIS A 70 -18.46 -3.35 10.41
C HIS A 70 -19.99 -3.32 10.30
N ASP A 71 -20.52 -3.33 9.08
CA ASP A 71 -21.96 -3.33 8.81
C ASP A 71 -22.65 -4.58 9.35
N ILE A 72 -22.03 -5.77 9.21
CA ILE A 72 -22.55 -7.02 9.79
C ILE A 72 -22.65 -6.91 11.31
N HIS A 73 -21.59 -6.45 11.98
CA HIS A 73 -21.61 -6.31 13.45
C HIS A 73 -22.66 -5.30 13.92
N ASN A 74 -22.89 -4.23 13.17
CA ASN A 74 -23.90 -3.23 13.50
C ASN A 74 -25.33 -3.73 13.25
N ALA A 75 -25.54 -4.53 12.20
CA ALA A 75 -26.83 -5.16 11.93
C ALA A 75 -27.20 -6.17 13.02
N SER A 76 -26.24 -6.95 13.50
CA SER A 76 -26.45 -7.90 14.60
C SER A 76 -26.88 -7.19 15.90
N LYS A 77 -26.32 -6.01 16.21
CA LYS A 77 -26.64 -5.25 17.43
C LYS A 77 -27.99 -4.53 17.43
N ARG A 78 -28.62 -4.31 16.27
CA ARG A 78 -29.95 -3.67 16.18
C ARG A 78 -31.12 -4.65 16.31
N SER A 79 -30.82 -5.95 16.43
CA SER A 79 -31.80 -7.02 16.48
C SER A 79 -32.12 -7.48 17.92
N GLU A 80 -31.53 -6.83 18.92
CA GLU A 80 -31.75 -7.03 20.37
C GLU A 80 -32.58 -5.88 20.95
#